data_AF-A0A2V7V451-F1
#
_entry.id   AF-A0A2V7V451-F1
#
_cell.length_a   1.000
_cell.length_b   1.000
_cell.length_c   1.000
_cell.angle_alpha   90.00
_cell.angle_beta   90.00
_cell.angle_gamma   90.00
#
_symmetry.space_group_name_H-M   'P 1'
#
loop_
_entity.id
_entity.type
_entity.pdbx_description
1 polymer ?
#
loop_
_entity_poly.entity_id
_entity_poly.type
_entity_poly.pdbx_seq_one_letter_code
_entity_poly.pdbx_strand_id
1 'polypeptide(L)'
;MTVRPVRTPFLDLRPADGWARVAVRDDLGILAGLARRGYPSVSLRTSGDGDEHRLRVLAPGFAAPLLNLRLAELSTFFREPPRLRLGLEVLSVLAVHGLVLRDPRAEFSPDRPRLPGQERPGLGVFATVLERLRLWAEDWGKDGLLAFPPHFHAAVLLGRWLRFVSPARQGRFEALRRDLAALSLAESSWAVEEGRVKDEAGTAVRWLPAEMVAPLTPDLRGYVESEAYVRAAAEARDSVRFRIA
;
A
#
# COMPACT_ATOMS: atom_id res chain seq x y z
N MET A 1 22.09 -30.33 -17.15
CA MET A 1 22.22 -29.13 -16.30
C MET A 1 21.07 -29.10 -15.33
N THR A 2 21.37 -29.19 -14.06
CA THR A 2 20.44 -29.39 -12.95
C THR A 2 19.77 -28.05 -12.62
N VAL A 3 18.44 -27.98 -12.76
CA VAL A 3 17.64 -26.80 -12.43
C VAL A 3 17.68 -26.59 -10.92
N ARG A 4 18.38 -25.55 -10.46
CA ARG A 4 18.26 -25.09 -9.06
C ARG A 4 16.92 -24.36 -8.91
N PRO A 5 16.10 -24.69 -7.90
CA PRO A 5 14.89 -23.93 -7.62
C PRO A 5 15.30 -22.53 -7.22
N VAL A 6 14.93 -21.56 -8.05
CA VAL A 6 15.11 -20.14 -7.78
C VAL A 6 14.29 -19.83 -6.52
N ARG A 7 14.98 -19.72 -5.38
CA ARG A 7 14.54 -19.04 -4.14
C ARG A 7 14.64 -17.52 -4.26
N THR A 8 15.17 -17.04 -5.38
CA THR A 8 15.51 -15.67 -5.64
C THR A 8 14.24 -14.83 -5.83
N PRO A 9 13.98 -13.82 -4.98
CA PRO A 9 13.01 -12.79 -5.34
C PRO A 9 13.45 -12.09 -6.62
N PHE A 10 12.51 -11.53 -7.37
CA PHE A 10 12.78 -10.68 -8.55
C PHE A 10 13.66 -9.46 -8.21
N LEU A 11 13.97 -9.22 -6.92
CA LEU A 11 14.90 -8.21 -6.41
C LEU A 11 16.37 -8.48 -6.74
N ASP A 12 16.81 -9.75 -6.81
CA ASP A 12 18.21 -10.03 -7.15
C ASP A 12 18.46 -9.96 -8.66
N LEU A 13 17.39 -9.75 -9.43
CA LEU A 13 17.46 -9.50 -10.86
C LEU A 13 17.69 -8.00 -11.07
N ARG A 14 18.97 -7.63 -11.04
CA ARG A 14 19.49 -6.31 -11.42
C ARG A 14 20.05 -6.37 -12.84
N PRO A 15 19.19 -6.30 -13.88
CA PRO A 15 19.69 -6.27 -15.24
C PRO A 15 20.53 -5.01 -15.45
N ALA A 16 21.75 -5.19 -15.99
CA ALA A 16 22.68 -4.10 -16.26
C ALA A 16 22.09 -3.02 -17.20
N ASP A 17 21.15 -3.40 -18.07
CA ASP A 17 20.65 -2.57 -19.18
C ASP A 17 19.16 -2.18 -19.06
N GLY A 18 18.63 -2.04 -17.84
CA GLY A 18 17.29 -1.50 -17.60
C GLY A 18 16.24 -2.53 -17.21
N TRP A 19 15.47 -3.10 -18.15
CA TRP A 19 14.37 -4.03 -17.83
C TRP A 19 14.65 -5.46 -18.29
N ALA A 20 14.59 -6.43 -17.37
CA ALA A 20 14.65 -7.85 -17.68
C ALA A 20 13.29 -8.51 -17.60
N ARG A 21 13.04 -9.48 -18.48
CA ARG A 21 11.88 -10.37 -18.36
C ARG A 21 12.12 -11.37 -17.23
N VAL A 22 11.10 -11.61 -16.43
CA VAL A 22 11.16 -12.52 -15.28
C VAL A 22 9.99 -13.50 -15.29
N ALA A 23 10.18 -14.65 -14.66
CA ALA A 23 9.10 -15.55 -14.29
C ALA A 23 8.95 -15.49 -12.76
N VAL A 24 7.71 -15.38 -12.28
CA VAL A 24 7.39 -15.39 -10.86
C VAL A 24 6.43 -16.54 -10.62
N ARG A 25 6.56 -17.22 -9.48
CA ARG A 25 5.59 -18.24 -9.09
C ARG A 25 4.22 -17.59 -8.86
N ASP A 26 3.16 -18.25 -9.33
CA ASP A 26 1.78 -17.77 -9.19
C ASP A 26 1.01 -18.50 -8.08
N ASP A 27 1.66 -18.75 -6.94
CA ASP A 27 1.10 -19.47 -5.80
C ASP A 27 -0.10 -18.77 -5.14
N LEU A 28 -0.28 -17.47 -5.38
CA LEU A 28 -1.45 -16.69 -4.94
C LEU A 28 -2.49 -16.46 -6.08
N GLY A 29 -2.27 -17.01 -7.27
CA GLY A 29 -3.21 -16.93 -8.38
C GLY A 29 -3.42 -15.52 -8.95
N ILE A 30 -2.40 -14.65 -8.90
CA ILE A 30 -2.40 -13.32 -9.52
C ILE A 30 -2.51 -13.46 -11.05
N LEU A 31 -1.67 -14.30 -11.67
CA LEU A 31 -1.69 -14.51 -13.13
C LEU A 31 -2.99 -15.18 -13.55
N ALA A 32 -3.45 -16.19 -12.80
CA ALA A 32 -4.76 -16.80 -13.01
C ALA A 32 -5.90 -15.77 -12.85
N GLY A 33 -5.78 -14.84 -11.90
CA GLY A 33 -6.73 -13.75 -11.68
C GLY A 33 -6.77 -12.75 -12.83
N LEU A 34 -5.62 -12.45 -13.45
CA LEU A 34 -5.52 -11.63 -14.66
C LEU A 34 -6.11 -12.36 -15.88
N ALA A 35 -5.85 -13.66 -16.02
CA ALA A 35 -6.43 -14.48 -17.09
C ALA A 35 -7.95 -14.51 -17.05
N ARG A 36 -8.57 -14.70 -15.87
CA ARG A 36 -10.03 -14.62 -15.68
C ARG A 36 -10.61 -13.24 -16.01
N ARG A 37 -9.77 -12.21 -15.93
CA ARG A 37 -10.10 -10.84 -16.31
C ARG A 37 -9.78 -10.57 -17.77
N GLY A 38 -9.56 -11.59 -18.61
CA GLY A 38 -9.31 -11.42 -20.04
C GLY A 38 -7.90 -10.96 -20.41
N TYR A 39 -6.92 -11.19 -19.53
CA TYR A 39 -5.50 -11.05 -19.81
C TYR A 39 -4.81 -12.43 -19.72
N PRO A 40 -5.08 -13.36 -20.65
CA PRO A 40 -4.60 -14.74 -20.58
C PRO A 40 -3.08 -14.87 -20.77
N SER A 41 -2.44 -13.85 -21.33
CA SER A 41 -1.00 -13.80 -21.53
C SER A 41 -0.48 -12.45 -21.04
N VAL A 42 0.49 -12.50 -20.13
CA VAL A 42 1.16 -11.31 -19.60
C VAL A 42 2.67 -11.53 -19.54
N SER A 43 3.43 -10.44 -19.70
CA SER A 43 4.88 -10.39 -19.55
C SER A 43 5.22 -9.66 -18.27
N LEU A 44 5.98 -10.30 -17.39
CA LEU A 44 6.54 -9.65 -16.21
C LEU A 44 7.91 -9.09 -16.55
N ARG A 45 8.14 -7.83 -16.21
CA ARG A 45 9.45 -7.18 -16.33
C ARG A 45 9.88 -6.59 -15.00
N THR A 46 11.14 -6.76 -14.65
CA THR A 46 11.76 -6.17 -13.47
C THR A 46 12.87 -5.21 -13.84
N SER A 47 13.16 -4.25 -12.98
CA SER A 47 14.36 -3.42 -13.00
C SER A 47 14.72 -3.06 -11.56
N GLY A 48 15.99 -2.86 -11.26
CA GLY A 48 16.43 -2.41 -9.94
C GLY A 48 17.48 -1.31 -10.07
N ASP A 49 17.50 -0.38 -9.12
CA ASP A 49 18.52 0.66 -8.99
C ASP A 49 18.74 0.96 -7.50
N GLY A 50 19.95 0.75 -7.01
CA GLY A 50 20.27 0.80 -5.58
C GLY A 50 19.38 -0.14 -4.76
N ASP A 51 18.62 0.44 -3.84
CA ASP A 51 17.65 -0.26 -2.98
C ASP A 51 16.23 -0.27 -3.55
N GLU A 52 15.99 0.40 -4.70
CA GLU A 52 14.69 0.41 -5.36
C GLU A 52 14.55 -0.75 -6.35
N HIS A 53 13.40 -1.40 -6.30
CA HIS A 53 13.02 -2.52 -7.14
C HIS A 53 11.69 -2.23 -7.82
N ARG A 54 11.59 -2.50 -9.12
CA ARG A 54 10.38 -2.22 -9.90
C ARG A 54 9.90 -3.45 -10.62
N LEU A 55 8.60 -3.70 -10.55
CA LEU A 55 7.94 -4.79 -11.26
C LEU A 55 6.81 -4.23 -12.12
N ARG A 56 6.77 -4.65 -13.38
CA ARG A 56 5.69 -4.34 -14.32
C ARG A 56 5.06 -5.62 -14.84
N VAL A 57 3.73 -5.64 -14.88
CA VAL A 57 2.96 -6.66 -15.60
C VAL A 57 2.38 -6.01 -16.85
N LEU A 58 2.75 -6.55 -18.01
CA LEU A 58 2.38 -6.02 -19.33
C LEU A 58 1.46 -7.01 -20.03
N ALA A 59 0.38 -6.53 -20.65
CA ALA A 59 -0.47 -7.34 -21.53
C ALA A 59 -0.22 -6.97 -23.00
N PRO A 60 -0.22 -7.95 -23.93
CA PRO A 60 -0.15 -7.67 -25.36
C PRO A 60 -1.24 -6.70 -25.82
N GLY A 61 -0.90 -5.80 -26.73
CA GLY A 61 -1.83 -4.81 -27.29
C GLY A 61 -2.09 -3.58 -26.41
N PHE A 62 -1.49 -3.49 -25.22
CA PHE A 62 -1.61 -2.33 -24.34
C PHE A 62 -0.26 -1.68 -24.08
N ALA A 63 -0.14 -0.37 -24.36
CA ALA A 63 1.08 0.39 -24.09
C ALA A 63 1.35 0.55 -22.59
N ALA A 64 0.28 0.70 -21.82
CA ALA A 64 0.30 0.89 -20.38
C ALA A 64 0.41 -0.45 -19.63
N PRO A 65 1.30 -0.61 -18.62
CA PRO A 65 1.29 -1.78 -17.77
C PRO A 65 -0.02 -1.92 -16.98
N LEU A 66 -0.45 -3.17 -16.79
CA LEU A 66 -1.56 -3.57 -15.93
C LEU A 66 -1.22 -3.30 -14.46
N LEU A 67 0.00 -3.66 -14.07
CA LEU A 67 0.55 -3.46 -12.74
C LEU A 67 1.89 -2.73 -12.87
N ASN A 68 2.08 -1.66 -12.11
CA ASN A 68 3.36 -0.99 -11.94
C ASN A 68 3.64 -0.86 -10.44
N LEU A 69 4.65 -1.57 -9.97
CA LEU A 69 5.03 -1.67 -8.58
C LEU A 69 6.43 -1.12 -8.41
N ARG A 70 6.61 -0.27 -7.40
CA ARG A 70 7.90 0.23 -6.91
C ARG A 70 8.03 -0.13 -5.44
N LEU A 71 9.11 -0.82 -5.13
CA LEU A 71 9.48 -1.25 -3.79
C LEU A 71 10.85 -0.67 -3.45
N ALA A 72 11.12 -0.46 -2.17
CA ALA A 72 12.47 -0.18 -1.69
C ALA A 72 12.76 -0.96 -0.41
N GLU A 73 13.99 -1.44 -0.27
CA GLU A 73 14.47 -1.94 1.01
C GLU A 73 14.97 -0.75 1.84
N LEU A 74 14.42 -0.54 3.02
CA LEU A 74 14.79 0.59 3.86
C LEU A 74 15.21 0.11 5.24
N SER A 75 16.27 0.73 5.76
CA SER A 75 16.61 0.68 7.18
C SER A 75 16.19 2.01 7.80
N THR A 76 15.21 1.99 8.71
CA THR A 76 14.57 3.21 9.21
C THR A 76 14.26 3.15 10.71
N PHE A 77 14.12 4.32 11.33
CA PHE A 77 13.58 4.47 12.67
C PHE A 77 12.33 5.34 12.59
N PHE A 78 11.30 5.00 13.36
CA PHE A 78 10.10 5.82 13.44
C PHE A 78 10.26 6.91 14.51
N ARG A 79 9.94 8.16 14.14
CA ARG A 79 10.21 9.35 14.97
C ARG A 79 9.20 9.60 16.10
N GLU A 80 7.95 9.13 15.96
CA GLU A 80 6.88 9.24 16.95
C GLU A 80 6.58 7.84 17.51
N PRO A 81 6.49 7.69 18.83
CA PRO A 81 7.48 6.93 19.57
C PRO A 81 7.23 5.42 19.48
N PRO A 82 8.20 4.63 18.98
CA PRO A 82 8.46 3.32 19.51
C PRO A 82 9.51 3.53 20.61
N ARG A 83 9.10 3.77 21.85
CA ARG A 83 9.86 3.19 22.96
C ARG A 83 9.54 1.69 22.95
N LEU A 84 10.01 1.00 21.92
CA LEU A 84 10.10 -0.46 21.95
C LEU A 84 10.88 -0.79 23.22
N ARG A 85 10.46 -1.83 23.93
CA ARG A 85 11.11 -2.29 25.17
C ARG A 85 12.56 -2.78 24.96
N LEU A 86 13.20 -2.48 23.82
CA LEU A 86 14.45 -3.10 23.34
C LEU A 86 15.57 -2.12 22.95
N GLY A 87 15.43 -0.82 23.19
CA GLY A 87 16.44 0.13 22.74
C GLY A 87 16.33 0.39 21.24
N LEU A 88 17.29 1.12 20.69
CA LEU A 88 17.23 1.72 19.36
C LEU A 88 17.27 0.67 18.24
N GLU A 89 16.13 0.12 17.85
CA GLU A 89 16.04 -0.82 16.74
C GLU A 89 15.78 -0.07 15.43
N VAL A 90 16.80 0.00 14.59
CA VAL A 90 16.64 0.32 13.17
C VAL A 90 15.83 -0.82 12.56
N LEU A 91 14.64 -0.52 12.06
CA LEU A 91 13.76 -1.47 11.40
C LEU A 91 14.20 -1.67 9.96
N SER A 92 14.37 -2.92 9.55
CA SER A 92 14.49 -3.31 8.15
C SER A 92 13.11 -3.53 7.57
N VAL A 93 12.68 -2.71 6.62
CA VAL A 93 11.34 -2.78 6.04
C VAL A 93 11.38 -2.92 4.53
N LEU A 94 10.35 -3.55 3.97
CA LEU A 94 10.04 -3.46 2.56
C LEU A 94 9.02 -2.33 2.35
N ALA A 95 9.43 -1.24 1.73
CA ALA A 95 8.57 -0.09 1.48
C ALA A 95 7.93 -0.14 0.10
N VAL A 96 6.61 -0.01 0.04
CA VAL A 96 5.82 0.15 -1.18
C VAL A 96 5.76 1.65 -1.51
N HIS A 97 6.70 2.11 -2.34
CA HIS A 97 6.74 3.49 -2.83
C HIS A 97 5.65 3.79 -3.87
N GLY A 98 5.16 2.76 -4.57
CA GLY A 98 4.05 2.95 -5.50
C GLY A 98 3.48 1.63 -5.98
N LEU A 99 2.16 1.54 -6.03
CA LEU A 99 1.43 0.42 -6.60
C LEU A 99 0.28 0.95 -7.45
N VAL A 100 0.40 0.80 -8.76
CA VAL A 100 -0.65 1.10 -9.72
C VAL A 100 -1.20 -0.22 -10.24
N LEU A 101 -2.51 -0.41 -10.12
CA LEU A 101 -3.25 -1.52 -10.70
C LEU A 101 -4.35 -0.93 -11.58
N ARG A 102 -4.30 -1.17 -12.89
CA ARG A 102 -5.26 -0.58 -13.83
C ARG A 102 -5.73 -1.60 -14.86
N ASP A 103 -7.03 -1.60 -15.11
CA ASP A 103 -7.65 -2.34 -16.20
C ASP A 103 -7.79 -1.41 -17.42
N PRO A 104 -6.94 -1.54 -18.45
CA PRO A 104 -6.99 -0.70 -19.63
C PRO A 104 -8.17 -0.98 -20.57
N ARG A 105 -9.05 -1.93 -20.25
CA ARG A 105 -10.30 -2.17 -21.01
C ARG A 105 -11.53 -1.67 -20.26
N ALA A 106 -11.45 -1.56 -18.93
CA ALA A 106 -12.57 -1.08 -18.13
C ALA A 106 -12.77 0.44 -18.22
N GLU A 107 -14.02 0.86 -18.09
CA GLU A 107 -14.43 2.25 -17.95
C GLU A 107 -14.98 2.49 -16.54
N PHE A 108 -14.94 3.74 -16.09
CA PHE A 108 -15.58 4.11 -14.83
C PHE A 108 -17.10 4.03 -14.99
N SER A 109 -17.79 3.61 -13.93
CA SER A 109 -19.25 3.51 -13.90
C SER A 109 -19.78 4.12 -12.60
N PRO A 110 -21.09 4.35 -12.46
CA PRO A 110 -21.68 4.79 -11.20
C PRO A 110 -21.37 3.85 -10.01
N ASP A 111 -21.35 2.53 -10.25
CA ASP A 111 -20.99 1.52 -9.23
C ASP A 111 -19.49 1.45 -8.96
N ARG A 112 -18.68 1.96 -9.89
CA ARG A 112 -17.23 1.97 -9.80
C ARG A 112 -16.67 3.32 -10.22
N PRO A 113 -16.98 4.37 -9.46
CA PRO A 113 -16.58 5.73 -9.80
C PRO A 113 -15.06 5.87 -9.70
N ARG A 114 -14.55 6.88 -10.39
CA ARG A 114 -13.14 7.25 -10.35
C ARG A 114 -12.74 7.68 -8.93
N LEU A 115 -11.63 7.16 -8.41
CA LEU A 115 -11.00 7.65 -7.19
C LEU A 115 -9.90 8.68 -7.53
N PRO A 116 -9.53 9.58 -6.59
CA PRO A 116 -8.40 10.49 -6.78
C PRO A 116 -7.14 9.77 -7.29
N GLY A 117 -6.45 10.38 -8.26
CA GLY A 117 -5.23 9.80 -8.86
C GLY A 117 -5.44 8.61 -9.80
N GLN A 118 -6.66 8.08 -9.97
CA GLN A 118 -6.90 6.99 -10.93
C GLN A 118 -7.05 7.52 -12.36
N GLU A 119 -6.37 6.88 -13.30
CA GLU A 119 -6.58 7.09 -14.74
C GLU A 119 -7.61 6.11 -15.32
N ARG A 120 -7.67 4.90 -14.75
CA ARG A 120 -8.55 3.79 -15.17
C ARG A 120 -9.05 3.03 -13.94
N PRO A 121 -10.17 2.28 -14.04
CA PRO A 121 -10.61 1.40 -12.97
C PRO A 121 -9.53 0.38 -12.60
N GLY A 122 -9.50 -0.01 -11.33
CA GLY A 122 -8.50 -0.98 -10.86
C GLY A 122 -8.69 -2.40 -11.43
N LEU A 123 -7.66 -3.23 -11.37
CA LEU A 123 -7.76 -4.64 -11.78
C LEU A 123 -8.55 -5.52 -10.80
N GLY A 124 -8.83 -5.04 -9.57
CA GLY A 124 -9.50 -5.86 -8.56
C GLY A 124 -8.67 -7.05 -8.07
N VAL A 125 -7.34 -6.97 -8.18
CA VAL A 125 -6.37 -7.94 -7.63
C VAL A 125 -5.52 -7.34 -6.50
N PHE A 126 -5.93 -6.19 -5.97
CA PHE A 126 -5.17 -5.44 -4.96
C PHE A 126 -4.85 -6.26 -3.72
N ALA A 127 -5.85 -6.95 -3.14
CA ALA A 127 -5.65 -7.78 -1.95
C ALA A 127 -4.62 -8.90 -2.19
N THR A 128 -4.71 -9.59 -3.34
CA THR A 128 -3.78 -10.66 -3.71
C THR A 128 -2.36 -10.13 -3.93
N VAL A 129 -2.22 -8.97 -4.56
CA VAL A 129 -0.91 -8.31 -4.73
C VAL A 129 -0.34 -7.89 -3.38
N LEU A 130 -1.14 -7.28 -2.51
CA LEU A 130 -0.67 -6.87 -1.18
C LEU A 130 -0.24 -8.07 -0.33
N GLU A 131 -0.99 -9.17 -0.37
CA GLU A 131 -0.59 -10.41 0.31
C GLU A 131 0.72 -10.96 -0.23
N ARG A 132 0.94 -10.92 -1.55
CA ARG A 132 2.24 -11.28 -2.14
C ARG A 132 3.37 -10.40 -1.60
N LEU A 133 3.16 -9.10 -1.51
CA LEU A 133 4.15 -8.16 -1.00
C LEU A 133 4.49 -8.46 0.47
N ARG A 134 3.48 -8.82 1.26
CA ARG A 134 3.63 -9.23 2.66
C ARG A 134 4.50 -10.48 2.77
N LEU A 135 4.17 -11.53 2.00
CA LEU A 135 4.96 -12.78 1.98
C LEU A 135 6.40 -12.54 1.55
N TRP A 136 6.63 -11.68 0.55
CA TRP A 136 7.99 -11.31 0.15
C TRP A 136 8.76 -10.59 1.25
N ALA A 137 8.13 -9.65 1.95
CA ALA A 137 8.75 -8.98 3.08
C ALA A 137 9.11 -9.98 4.20
N GLU A 138 8.25 -10.97 4.49
CA GLU A 138 8.52 -12.05 5.44
C GLU A 138 9.68 -12.95 4.99
N ASP A 139 9.65 -13.42 3.73
CA ASP A 139 10.68 -14.26 3.14
C ASP A 139 12.07 -13.59 3.14
N TRP A 140 12.12 -12.25 3.12
CA TRP A 140 13.35 -11.46 3.17
C TRP A 140 13.76 -11.03 4.58
N GLY A 141 13.08 -11.55 5.61
CA GLY A 141 13.39 -11.25 7.00
C GLY A 141 13.19 -9.77 7.38
N LYS A 142 12.23 -9.09 6.75
CA LYS A 142 11.89 -7.70 7.08
C LYS A 142 11.01 -7.66 8.33
N ASP A 143 11.18 -6.60 9.11
CA ASP A 143 10.38 -6.31 10.29
C ASP A 143 8.95 -5.89 9.94
N GLY A 144 8.77 -5.30 8.75
CA GLY A 144 7.48 -4.78 8.31
C GLY A 144 7.38 -4.55 6.79
N LEU A 145 6.13 -4.55 6.30
CA LEU A 145 5.77 -3.99 5.00
C LEU A 145 5.27 -2.55 5.21
N LEU A 146 5.98 -1.58 4.67
CA LEU A 146 5.69 -0.15 4.81
C LEU A 146 4.97 0.38 3.56
N ALA A 147 4.02 1.28 3.72
CA ALA A 147 3.36 1.97 2.62
C ALA A 147 3.03 3.42 2.98
N PHE A 148 2.96 4.28 1.97
CA PHE A 148 2.65 5.71 2.12
C PHE A 148 1.43 6.04 1.25
N PRO A 149 0.19 5.83 1.73
CA PRO A 149 -1.01 6.05 0.93
C PRO A 149 -1.09 7.51 0.43
N PRO A 150 -1.04 7.74 -0.90
CA PRO A 150 -1.04 9.10 -1.46
C PRO A 150 -2.40 9.80 -1.31
N HIS A 151 -3.47 9.03 -1.12
CA HIS A 151 -4.84 9.52 -1.00
C HIS A 151 -5.59 8.83 0.13
N PHE A 152 -6.68 9.44 0.60
CA PHE A 152 -7.55 8.89 1.64
C PHE A 152 -8.07 7.48 1.31
N HIS A 153 -8.61 7.24 0.11
CA HIS A 153 -9.06 5.90 -0.28
C HIS A 153 -7.94 4.85 -0.20
N ALA A 154 -6.70 5.22 -0.54
CA ALA A 154 -5.58 4.29 -0.50
C ALA A 154 -5.31 3.85 0.94
N ALA A 155 -5.38 4.77 1.91
CA ALA A 155 -5.29 4.43 3.34
C ALA A 155 -6.46 3.57 3.82
N VAL A 156 -7.69 3.83 3.35
CA VAL A 156 -8.84 2.97 3.68
C VAL A 156 -8.67 1.54 3.15
N LEU A 157 -8.16 1.38 1.93
CA LEU A 157 -7.91 0.08 1.32
C LEU A 157 -6.76 -0.66 2.03
N LEU A 158 -5.64 0.02 2.27
CA LEU A 158 -4.49 -0.54 3.00
C LEU A 158 -4.80 -0.82 4.46
N GLY A 159 -5.67 -0.03 5.09
CA GLY A 159 -6.04 -0.12 6.50
C GLY A 159 -6.73 -1.42 6.93
N ARG A 160 -7.03 -2.32 5.98
CA ARG A 160 -7.44 -3.70 6.30
C ARG A 160 -6.27 -4.56 6.78
N TRP A 161 -5.04 -4.23 6.40
CA TRP A 161 -3.83 -4.99 6.70
C TRP A 161 -2.76 -4.17 7.42
N LEU A 162 -2.74 -2.86 7.19
CA LEU A 162 -1.74 -1.95 7.75
C LEU A 162 -2.36 -1.01 8.79
N ARG A 163 -1.51 -0.45 9.65
CA ARG A 163 -1.83 0.61 10.62
C ARG A 163 -0.86 1.77 10.44
N PHE A 164 -1.30 3.01 10.68
CA PHE A 164 -0.35 4.12 10.74
C PHE A 164 0.63 3.91 11.89
N VAL A 165 1.91 4.15 11.64
CA VAL A 165 2.96 4.02 12.67
C VAL A 165 2.71 5.00 13.82
N SER A 166 2.31 6.23 13.51
CA SER A 166 1.93 7.22 14.52
C SER A 166 0.49 6.97 14.99
N PRO A 167 0.25 6.72 16.30
CA PRO A 167 -1.09 6.56 16.82
C PRO A 167 -1.95 7.82 16.64
N ALA A 168 -1.34 9.01 16.69
CA ALA A 168 -2.06 10.26 16.41
C ALA A 168 -2.59 10.32 14.98
N ARG A 169 -1.79 9.88 14.00
CA ARG A 169 -2.23 9.77 12.60
C ARG A 169 -3.29 8.68 12.42
N GLN A 170 -3.13 7.54 13.09
CA GLN A 170 -4.13 6.47 13.10
C GLN A 170 -5.47 6.99 13.62
N GLY A 171 -5.48 7.67 14.76
CA GLY A 171 -6.68 8.24 15.36
C GLY A 171 -7.35 9.29 14.46
N ARG A 172 -6.59 10.21 13.88
CA ARG A 172 -7.12 11.20 12.94
C ARG A 172 -7.73 10.54 11.70
N PHE A 173 -7.09 9.51 11.16
CA PHE A 173 -7.61 8.72 10.04
C PHE A 173 -8.91 7.99 10.41
N GLU A 174 -8.98 7.40 11.60
CA GLU A 174 -10.19 6.76 12.12
C GLU A 174 -11.32 7.77 12.34
N ALA A 175 -11.02 8.99 12.78
CA ALA A 175 -12.01 10.06 12.91
C ALA A 175 -12.57 10.46 11.55
N LEU A 176 -11.72 10.60 10.51
CA LEU A 176 -12.19 10.82 9.14
C LEU A 176 -13.10 9.68 8.67
N ARG A 177 -12.74 8.42 8.93
CA ARG A 177 -13.59 7.27 8.56
C ARG A 177 -14.92 7.25 9.29
N ARG A 178 -14.93 7.59 10.59
CA ARG A 178 -16.13 7.69 11.41
C ARG A 178 -17.06 8.77 10.88
N ASP A 179 -16.52 9.98 10.68
CA ASP A 179 -17.32 11.16 10.37
C ASP A 179 -17.78 11.20 8.90
N LEU A 180 -17.07 10.51 8.01
CA LEU A 180 -17.43 10.38 6.59
C LEU A 180 -18.13 9.04 6.27
N ALA A 181 -18.53 8.26 7.28
CA ALA A 181 -19.08 6.90 7.09
C ALA A 181 -20.39 6.86 6.28
N ALA A 182 -21.13 7.97 6.22
CA ALA A 182 -22.35 8.08 5.43
C ALA A 182 -22.09 8.22 3.92
N LEU A 183 -20.85 8.55 3.53
CA LEU A 183 -20.45 8.65 2.12
C LEU A 183 -19.88 7.34 1.60
N SER A 184 -19.99 7.14 0.29
CA SER A 184 -19.18 6.13 -0.38
C SER A 184 -17.67 6.45 -0.27
N LEU A 185 -16.84 5.45 -0.52
CA LEU A 185 -15.38 5.62 -0.52
C LEU A 185 -14.93 6.68 -1.54
N ALA A 186 -15.60 6.77 -2.69
CA ALA A 186 -15.25 7.73 -3.72
C ALA A 186 -15.65 9.15 -3.34
N GLU A 187 -16.88 9.34 -2.85
CA GLU A 187 -17.37 10.65 -2.39
C GLU A 187 -16.51 11.19 -1.26
N SER A 188 -16.22 10.37 -0.24
CA SER A 188 -15.37 10.77 0.89
C SER A 188 -13.95 11.11 0.45
N SER A 189 -13.39 10.35 -0.48
CA SER A 189 -12.05 10.60 -0.99
C SER A 189 -11.95 11.87 -1.82
N TRP A 190 -12.93 12.14 -2.68
CA TRP A 190 -12.98 13.41 -3.41
C TRP A 190 -13.24 14.59 -2.48
N ALA A 191 -14.09 14.44 -1.46
CA ALA A 191 -14.32 15.50 -0.48
C ALA A 191 -13.04 15.88 0.27
N VAL A 192 -12.19 14.89 0.61
CA VAL A 192 -10.89 15.15 1.22
C VAL A 192 -9.91 15.77 0.21
N GLU A 193 -9.82 15.22 -1.01
CA GLU A 193 -8.92 15.71 -2.06
C GLU A 193 -9.20 17.18 -2.43
N GLU A 194 -10.47 17.55 -2.50
CA GLU A 194 -10.94 18.89 -2.87
C GLU A 194 -11.02 19.86 -1.68
N GLY A 195 -10.62 19.43 -0.47
CA GLY A 195 -10.64 20.27 0.73
C GLY A 195 -12.05 20.66 1.22
N ARG A 196 -13.07 19.87 0.86
CA ARG A 196 -14.47 20.03 1.29
C ARG A 196 -14.73 19.48 2.69
N VAL A 197 -13.84 18.63 3.21
CA VAL A 197 -13.90 18.20 4.62
C VAL A 197 -13.26 19.26 5.50
N LYS A 198 -13.96 19.72 6.53
CA LYS A 198 -13.49 20.72 7.50
C LYS A 198 -13.41 20.13 8.90
N ASP A 199 -12.47 20.63 9.70
CA ASP A 199 -12.48 20.43 11.16
C ASP A 199 -13.46 21.40 11.85
N GLU A 200 -13.53 21.31 13.18
CA GLU A 200 -14.40 22.15 14.02
C GLU A 200 -14.07 23.64 13.92
N ALA A 201 -12.82 23.99 13.64
CA ALA A 201 -12.39 25.37 13.40
C ALA A 201 -12.75 25.87 11.98
N GLY A 202 -13.36 25.02 11.14
CA GLY A 202 -13.69 25.34 9.75
C GLY A 202 -12.50 25.22 8.79
N THR A 203 -11.36 24.69 9.25
CA THR A 203 -10.15 24.55 8.43
C THR A 203 -10.26 23.33 7.52
N ALA A 204 -9.87 23.48 6.26
CA ALA A 204 -9.87 22.38 5.30
C ALA A 204 -8.91 21.28 5.74
N VAL A 205 -9.40 20.04 5.79
CA VAL A 205 -8.55 18.88 6.02
C VAL A 205 -7.74 18.61 4.76
N ARG A 206 -6.42 18.69 4.88
CA ARG A 206 -5.49 18.24 3.84
C ARG A 206 -5.05 16.82 4.11
N TRP A 207 -5.16 15.94 3.12
CA TRP A 207 -4.54 14.63 3.19
C TRP A 207 -3.02 14.76 3.11
N LEU A 208 -2.31 14.18 4.07
CA LEU A 208 -0.85 14.12 4.10
C LEU A 208 -0.43 12.65 4.19
N PRO A 209 0.22 12.09 3.15
CA PRO A 209 0.73 10.74 3.19
C PRO A 209 1.65 10.53 4.40
N ALA A 210 1.55 9.36 5.00
CA ALA A 210 2.37 8.97 6.15
C ALA A 210 2.53 7.46 6.21
N GLU A 211 3.48 7.02 7.01
CA GLU A 211 3.88 5.64 7.23
C GLU A 211 2.71 4.79 7.74
N MET A 212 2.25 3.85 6.92
CA MET A 212 1.45 2.72 7.34
C MET A 212 2.28 1.45 7.30
N VAL A 213 2.18 0.60 8.32
CA VAL A 213 2.97 -0.63 8.44
C VAL A 213 2.09 -1.85 8.67
N ALA A 214 2.43 -2.96 8.01
CA ALA A 214 1.99 -4.29 8.41
C ALA A 214 3.12 -4.90 9.26
N PRO A 215 2.89 -5.18 10.55
CA PRO A 215 3.93 -5.72 11.43
C PRO A 215 4.21 -7.19 11.10
N LEU A 216 5.47 -7.54 10.87
CA LEU A 216 5.89 -8.92 10.56
C LEU A 216 6.66 -9.57 11.72
N THR A 217 7.21 -8.77 12.64
CA THR A 217 7.86 -9.26 13.86
C THR A 217 6.99 -9.10 15.11
N PRO A 218 7.20 -9.93 16.16
CA PRO A 218 6.50 -9.80 17.42
C PRO A 218 6.64 -8.41 18.06
N ASP A 219 7.82 -7.78 17.97
CA ASP A 219 8.06 -6.47 18.58
C ASP A 219 7.29 -5.35 17.88
N LEU A 220 7.32 -5.31 16.54
CA LEU A 220 6.57 -4.32 15.79
C LEU A 220 5.05 -4.53 15.91
N ARG A 221 4.62 -5.78 16.00
CA ARG A 221 3.22 -6.13 16.30
C ARG A 221 2.82 -5.67 17.69
N GLY A 222 3.64 -6.01 18.69
CA GLY A 222 3.45 -5.61 20.09
C GLY A 222 3.38 -4.10 20.26
N TYR A 223 4.08 -3.32 19.42
CA TYR A 223 3.95 -1.87 19.38
C TYR A 223 2.56 -1.41 18.88
N VAL A 224 2.15 -1.78 17.66
CA VAL A 224 0.88 -1.29 17.07
C VAL A 224 -0.36 -1.88 17.74
N GLU A 225 -0.21 -2.96 18.51
CA GLU A 225 -1.26 -3.59 19.31
C GLU A 225 -1.17 -3.20 20.80
N SER A 226 -0.17 -2.42 21.22
CA SER A 226 0.01 -2.04 22.62
C SER A 226 -1.15 -1.18 23.14
N GLU A 227 -1.48 -1.33 24.42
CA GLU A 227 -2.48 -0.48 25.10
C GLU A 227 -2.15 1.01 24.97
N ALA A 228 -0.86 1.36 25.02
CA ALA A 228 -0.42 2.75 24.87
C ALA A 228 -0.71 3.30 23.46
N TYR A 229 -0.42 2.52 22.41
CA TYR A 229 -0.74 2.89 21.04
C TYR A 229 -2.26 3.01 20.85
N VAL A 230 -3.02 1.99 21.27
CA VAL A 230 -4.48 1.93 21.12
C VAL A 230 -5.15 3.10 21.85
N ARG A 231 -4.73 3.39 23.08
CA ARG A 231 -5.24 4.53 23.85
C ARG A 231 -4.93 5.85 23.17
N ALA A 232 -3.68 6.07 22.74
CA ALA A 232 -3.29 7.31 22.06
C ALA A 232 -4.04 7.50 20.73
N ALA A 233 -4.29 6.43 19.98
CA ALA A 233 -5.08 6.48 18.75
C ALA A 233 -6.55 6.82 19.05
N ALA A 234 -7.14 6.21 20.08
CA ALA A 234 -8.50 6.53 20.51
C ALA A 234 -8.64 7.98 20.98
N GLU A 235 -7.71 8.47 21.81
CA GLU A 235 -7.66 9.86 22.28
C GLU A 235 -7.55 10.84 21.09
N ALA A 236 -6.67 10.56 20.12
CA ALA A 236 -6.52 11.37 18.92
C ALA A 236 -7.76 11.33 18.01
N ARG A 237 -8.45 10.19 17.94
CA ARG A 237 -9.71 10.04 17.19
C ARG A 237 -10.85 10.82 17.84
N ASP A 238 -10.94 10.76 19.16
CA ASP A 238 -12.08 11.29 19.90
C ASP A 238 -11.97 12.80 20.14
N SER A 239 -10.75 13.34 20.14
CA SER A 239 -10.46 14.78 20.27
C SER A 239 -10.74 15.63 19.02
N VAL A 240 -11.10 15.01 17.89
CA VAL A 240 -11.41 15.75 16.66
C VAL A 240 -12.73 15.30 16.03
N ARG A 241 -13.41 16.23 15.38
CA ARG A 241 -14.57 15.97 14.51
C ARG A 241 -14.37 16.60 13.15
N PHE A 242 -14.89 15.93 12.12
CA PHE A 242 -14.90 16.40 10.75
C PHE A 242 -16.32 16.49 10.21
N ARG A 243 -16.53 17.44 9.30
CA ARG A 243 -17.79 17.60 8.58
C ARG A 243 -17.53 17.98 7.13
N ILE A 244 -18.49 17.70 6.27
CA ILE A 244 -18.49 18.19 4.90
C ILE A 244 -19.03 19.62 4.92
N ALA A 245 -18.35 20.52 4.23
CA ALA A 245 -18.80 21.89 3.98
C ALA A 245 -19.86 21.93 2.87
#